data_AF-A0A963HUD4-F1
#
_entry.id   AF-A0A963HUD4-F1
#
_cell.length_a   1.000
_cell.length_b   1.000
_cell.length_c   1.000
_cell.angle_alpha   90.00
_cell.angle_beta   90.00
_cell.angle_gamma   90.00
#
_symmetry.space_group_name_H-M   'P 1'
#
loop_
_entity.id
_entity.type
_entity.pdbx_description
1 polymer ?
#
loop_
_entity_poly.entity_id
_entity_poly.type
_entity_poly.pdbx_seq_one_letter_code
_entity_poly.pdbx_strand_id
1 'polypeptide(L)'
;MKNKQTGLSLMGVLILGAILGFLFLIGMRTVPVVTEYMAVKRVLNAMIDANPSPEVPVSQLRSDFDKRAYIGDVKSVSGRDLLIIKRGNKFEMSVSYSRKVPIAGNVSLLIEFDTGVLRGGS
;
A
#
# COMPACT_ATOMS: atom_id res chain seq x y z
N MET A 1 -4.35 -16.73 55.79
CA MET A 1 -4.06 -16.91 54.35
C MET A 1 -3.62 -15.56 53.80
N LYS A 2 -2.34 -15.36 53.47
CA LYS A 2 -1.81 -14.06 53.02
C LYS A 2 -1.96 -13.93 51.50
N ASN A 3 -2.86 -13.06 51.07
CA ASN A 3 -3.00 -12.67 49.67
C ASN A 3 -1.71 -12.01 49.19
N LYS A 4 -0.96 -12.67 48.31
CA LYS A 4 0.06 -12.03 47.48
C LYS A 4 -0.69 -11.16 46.47
N GLN A 5 -0.85 -9.87 46.77
CA GLN A 5 -1.17 -8.89 45.74
C GLN A 5 0.03 -8.84 44.78
N THR A 6 -0.03 -9.62 43.71
CA THR A 6 0.78 -9.43 42.52
C THR A 6 0.14 -8.31 41.71
N GLY A 7 0.18 -7.09 42.26
CA GLY A 7 -0.14 -5.89 41.49
C GLY A 7 0.86 -5.73 40.36
N LEU A 8 0.40 -5.32 39.18
CA LEU A 8 1.27 -4.90 38.10
C LEU A 8 2.21 -3.81 38.67
N SER A 9 3.51 -4.09 38.73
CA SER A 9 4.50 -3.10 39.20
C SER A 9 4.33 -1.81 38.39
N LEU A 10 4.41 -0.63 39.03
CA LEU A 10 4.42 0.66 38.33
C LEU A 10 5.42 0.65 37.17
N MET A 11 6.56 -0.01 37.35
CA MET A 11 7.56 -0.18 36.30
C MET A 11 7.08 -1.08 35.16
N GLY A 12 6.32 -2.14 35.47
CA GLY A 12 5.68 -3.00 34.48
C GLY A 12 4.61 -2.26 33.66
N VAL A 13 3.82 -1.39 34.30
CA VAL A 13 2.84 -0.52 33.61
C VAL A 13 3.54 0.42 32.64
N LEU A 14 4.64 1.06 33.07
CA LEU A 14 5.40 2.00 32.24
C LEU A 14 6.03 1.30 31.02
N ILE A 15 6.65 0.14 31.22
CA ILE A 15 7.25 -0.63 30.12
C ILE A 15 6.16 -1.07 29.13
N LEU A 16 5.04 -1.60 29.61
CA LEU A 16 3.93 -2.00 28.76
C LEU A 16 3.33 -0.80 28.02
N GLY A 17 3.16 0.32 28.70
CA GLY A 17 2.68 1.58 28.11
C GLY A 17 3.61 2.10 27.01
N ALA A 18 4.93 2.01 27.20
CA ALA A 18 5.91 2.39 26.18
C ALA A 18 5.83 1.49 24.95
N ILE A 19 5.70 0.16 25.13
CA ILE A 19 5.54 -0.79 24.02
C ILE A 19 4.24 -0.51 23.26
N LEU A 20 3.13 -0.35 23.98
CA LEU A 20 1.83 -0.05 23.36
C LEU A 20 1.85 1.30 22.63
N GLY A 21 2.47 2.33 23.21
CA GLY A 21 2.65 3.62 22.56
C GLY A 21 3.47 3.53 21.29
N PHE A 22 4.56 2.76 21.29
CA PHE A 22 5.37 2.52 20.10
C PHE A 22 4.60 1.78 19.01
N LEU A 23 3.88 0.71 19.35
CA LEU A 23 3.03 -0.02 18.41
C LEU A 23 1.90 0.85 17.86
N PHE A 24 1.31 1.70 18.70
CA PHE A 24 0.26 2.64 18.30
C PHE A 24 0.78 3.66 17.28
N LEU A 25 1.97 4.23 17.50
CA LEU A 25 2.61 5.16 16.55
C LEU A 25 2.87 4.50 15.18
N ILE A 26 3.36 3.27 15.18
CA ILE A 26 3.55 2.50 13.93
C ILE A 26 2.21 2.27 13.23
N GLY A 27 1.20 1.83 13.97
CA GLY A 27 -0.14 1.58 13.46
C GLY A 27 -0.73 2.82 12.77
N MET A 28 -0.72 3.97 13.46
CA MET A 28 -1.23 5.23 12.92
C MET A 28 -0.54 5.65 11.61
N ARG A 29 0.79 5.50 11.52
CA ARG A 29 1.53 5.87 10.31
C ARG A 29 1.38 4.87 9.16
N THR A 30 1.00 3.63 9.46
CA THR A 30 0.76 2.59 8.44
C THR A 30 -0.56 2.81 7.72
N VAL A 31 -1.58 3.36 8.40
CA VAL A 31 -2.91 3.64 7.81
C VAL A 31 -2.84 4.41 6.48
N PRO A 32 -2.21 5.60 6.38
CA PRO A 32 -2.18 6.36 5.13
C PRO A 32 -1.50 5.59 3.98
N VAL A 33 -0.51 4.75 4.31
CA VAL A 33 0.23 3.97 3.32
C VAL A 33 -0.61 2.81 2.78
N VAL A 34 -1.34 2.13 3.66
CA VAL A 34 -2.27 1.07 3.25
C VAL A 34 -3.44 1.65 2.46
N THR A 35 -3.96 2.82 2.83
CA THR A 35 -5.03 3.47 2.06
C THR A 35 -4.57 3.84 0.64
N GLU A 36 -3.33 4.31 0.51
CA GLU A 36 -2.73 4.60 -0.80
C GLU A 36 -2.57 3.34 -1.64
N TYR A 37 -2.07 2.23 -1.06
CA TYR A 37 -2.00 0.94 -1.75
C TYR A 37 -3.37 0.45 -2.24
N MET A 38 -4.41 0.61 -1.41
CA MET A 38 -5.77 0.28 -1.81
C MET A 38 -6.26 1.17 -2.96
N ALA A 39 -5.88 2.45 -2.99
CA ALA A 39 -6.17 3.34 -4.11
C ALA A 39 -5.46 2.89 -5.39
N VAL A 40 -4.17 2.52 -5.33
CA VAL A 40 -3.42 1.95 -6.47
C VAL A 40 -4.14 0.73 -7.05
N LYS A 41 -4.53 -0.23 -6.19
CA LYS A 41 -5.29 -1.41 -6.61
C LYS A 41 -6.60 -1.06 -7.29
N ARG A 42 -7.37 -0.11 -6.74
CA ARG A 42 -8.63 0.35 -7.34
C ARG A 42 -8.42 0.99 -8.71
N VAL A 43 -7.39 1.82 -8.87
CA VAL A 43 -7.05 2.45 -10.15
C VAL A 43 -6.71 1.40 -11.20
N LEU A 44 -5.87 0.42 -10.85
CA LEU A 44 -5.50 -0.67 -11.77
C LEU A 44 -6.70 -1.52 -12.15
N ASN A 45 -7.53 -1.92 -11.18
CA ASN A 45 -8.77 -2.66 -11.45
C ASN A 45 -9.68 -1.87 -12.40
N ALA A 46 -9.89 -0.57 -12.15
CA ALA A 46 -10.72 0.26 -13.01
C ALA A 46 -10.16 0.45 -14.43
N MET A 47 -8.84 0.34 -14.63
CA MET A 47 -8.24 0.36 -15.96
C MET A 47 -8.42 -0.99 -16.67
N ILE A 48 -8.34 -2.07 -15.93
CA ILE A 48 -8.52 -3.43 -16.42
C ILE A 48 -9.99 -3.70 -16.78
N ASP A 49 -10.91 -3.26 -15.93
CA ASP A 49 -12.36 -3.37 -16.13
C ASP A 49 -12.84 -2.55 -17.33
N ALA A 50 -12.12 -1.48 -17.68
CA ALA A 50 -12.38 -0.71 -18.90
C ALA A 50 -12.04 -1.50 -20.18
N ASN A 51 -11.41 -2.68 -20.06
CA ASN A 51 -11.04 -3.59 -21.14
C ASN A 51 -10.43 -2.86 -22.36
N PRO A 52 -9.30 -2.16 -22.19
CA PRO A 52 -8.73 -1.33 -23.24
C PRO A 52 -8.36 -2.18 -24.46
N SER A 53 -8.63 -1.64 -25.66
CA SER A 53 -8.32 -2.32 -26.91
C SER A 53 -6.82 -2.68 -26.96
N PRO A 54 -6.45 -3.90 -27.41
CA PRO A 54 -5.06 -4.33 -27.52
C PRO A 54 -4.21 -3.51 -28.51
N GLU A 55 -4.82 -2.60 -29.27
CA GLU A 55 -4.16 -1.65 -30.15
C GLU A 55 -3.72 -0.37 -29.42
N VAL A 56 -4.23 -0.13 -28.20
CA VAL A 56 -3.88 1.03 -27.39
C VAL A 56 -2.38 0.99 -27.06
N PRO A 57 -1.61 2.05 -27.37
CA PRO A 57 -0.21 2.13 -26.99
C PRO A 57 -0.02 2.07 -25.47
N VAL A 58 1.00 1.35 -25.01
CA VAL A 58 1.35 1.26 -23.59
C VAL A 58 1.57 2.66 -22.96
N SER A 59 2.10 3.61 -23.72
CA SER A 59 2.26 5.01 -23.27
C SER A 59 0.93 5.69 -22.91
N GLN A 60 -0.15 5.39 -23.63
CA GLN A 60 -1.48 5.90 -23.32
C GLN A 60 -2.01 5.28 -22.03
N LEU A 61 -1.87 3.96 -21.84
CA LEU A 61 -2.23 3.28 -20.59
C LEU A 61 -1.48 3.86 -19.38
N ARG A 62 -0.19 4.18 -19.53
CA ARG A 62 0.59 4.84 -18.46
C ARG A 62 0.05 6.23 -18.13
N SER A 63 -0.26 7.04 -19.14
CA SER A 63 -0.85 8.37 -18.94
C SER A 63 -2.24 8.29 -18.29
N ASP A 64 -3.04 7.30 -18.68
CA ASP A 64 -4.36 7.09 -18.09
C ASP A 64 -4.27 6.63 -16.63
N PHE A 65 -3.28 5.81 -16.30
CA PHE A 65 -2.95 5.52 -14.91
C PHE A 65 -2.59 6.81 -14.16
N ASP A 66 -1.67 7.63 -14.67
CA ASP A 66 -1.23 8.86 -13.99
C ASP A 66 -2.40 9.80 -13.70
N LYS A 67 -3.34 9.96 -14.65
CA LYS A 67 -4.55 10.77 -14.45
C LYS A 67 -5.45 10.22 -13.35
N ARG A 68 -5.68 8.90 -13.33
CA ARG A 68 -6.54 8.24 -12.33
C ARG A 68 -5.86 8.19 -10.95
N ALA A 69 -4.55 7.97 -10.93
CA ALA A 69 -3.70 7.99 -9.74
C ALA A 69 -3.74 9.36 -9.07
N TYR A 70 -3.65 10.44 -9.85
CA TYR A 70 -3.78 11.81 -9.35
C TYR A 70 -5.14 12.05 -8.66
N ILE A 71 -6.24 11.58 -9.26
CA ILE A 71 -7.59 11.67 -8.66
C ILE A 71 -7.70 10.82 -7.38
N GLY A 72 -7.05 9.65 -7.36
CA GLY A 72 -7.05 8.71 -6.23
C GLY A 72 -6.05 9.03 -5.11
N ASP A 73 -5.41 10.21 -5.13
CA ASP A 73 -4.33 10.63 -4.22
C ASP A 73 -3.15 9.64 -4.11
N VAL A 74 -2.85 8.95 -5.22
CA VAL A 74 -1.69 8.06 -5.33
C VAL A 74 -0.45 8.90 -5.68
N LYS A 75 0.57 8.87 -4.83
CA LYS A 75 1.81 9.65 -4.97
C LYS A 75 3.06 8.78 -5.04
N SER A 76 2.95 7.52 -4.62
CA SER A 76 4.05 6.56 -4.50
C SER A 76 4.46 5.92 -5.81
N VAL A 77 3.57 5.95 -6.80
CA VAL A 77 3.63 5.16 -8.02
C VAL A 77 3.17 6.03 -9.17
N SER A 78 3.86 5.92 -10.29
CA SER A 78 3.49 6.52 -11.57
C SER A 78 3.23 5.44 -12.63
N GLY A 79 2.69 5.84 -13.78
CA GLY A 79 2.47 4.96 -14.92
C GLY A 79 3.76 4.29 -15.40
N ARG A 80 4.93 4.90 -15.14
CA ARG A 80 6.23 4.34 -15.51
C ARG A 80 6.60 3.10 -14.69
N ASP A 81 6.10 3.00 -13.48
CA ASP A 81 6.35 1.89 -12.55
C ASP A 81 5.44 0.69 -12.85
N LEU A 82 4.46 0.85 -13.74
CA LEU A 82 3.58 -0.23 -14.16
C LEU A 82 4.28 -1.23 -15.07
N LEU A 83 4.13 -2.50 -14.72
CA LEU A 83 4.34 -3.62 -15.61
C LEU A 83 3.06 -3.89 -16.39
N ILE A 84 3.09 -3.65 -17.70
CA ILE A 84 1.95 -3.85 -18.61
C ILE A 84 2.35 -4.92 -19.62
N ILE A 85 1.64 -6.05 -19.61
CA ILE A 85 1.89 -7.19 -20.50
C ILE A 85 0.63 -7.43 -21.34
N LYS A 86 0.80 -7.51 -22.64
CA LYS A 86 -0.29 -7.91 -23.55
C LYS A 86 -0.36 -9.44 -23.61
N ARG A 87 -1.50 -10.02 -23.27
CA ARG A 87 -1.77 -11.46 -23.40
C ARG A 87 -2.99 -11.68 -24.30
N GLY A 88 -2.71 -12.03 -25.56
CA GLY A 88 -3.74 -12.19 -26.58
C GLY A 88 -4.50 -10.87 -26.79
N ASN A 89 -5.79 -10.87 -26.45
CA ASN A 89 -6.69 -9.73 -26.63
C ASN A 89 -6.92 -8.91 -25.35
N LYS A 90 -6.16 -9.17 -24.27
CA LYS A 90 -6.29 -8.48 -22.97
C LYS A 90 -4.94 -7.97 -22.49
N PHE A 91 -4.99 -6.99 -21.58
CA PHE A 91 -3.82 -6.54 -20.84
C PHE A 91 -3.80 -7.13 -19.44
N GLU A 92 -2.60 -7.51 -19.01
CA GLU A 92 -2.25 -7.77 -17.62
C GLU A 92 -1.48 -6.55 -17.10
N MET A 93 -1.89 -6.02 -15.95
CA MET A 93 -1.22 -4.88 -15.32
C MET A 93 -0.88 -5.22 -13.88
N SER A 94 0.33 -4.85 -13.45
CA SER A 94 0.77 -4.98 -12.06
C SER A 94 1.75 -3.88 -11.69
N VAL A 95 1.91 -3.66 -10.39
CA VAL A 95 2.94 -2.79 -9.85
C VAL A 95 3.48 -3.34 -8.53
N SER A 96 4.80 -3.21 -8.37
CA SER A 96 5.52 -3.55 -7.15
C SER A 96 6.40 -2.36 -6.76
N TYR A 97 6.33 -1.91 -5.50
CA TYR A 97 7.05 -0.73 -5.03
C TYR A 97 7.26 -0.79 -3.52
N SER A 98 8.27 -0.05 -3.03
CA SER A 98 8.58 0.03 -1.59
C SER A 98 8.27 1.42 -1.06
N ARG A 99 7.73 1.50 0.16
CA ARG A 99 7.47 2.75 0.88
C ARG A 99 8.23 2.79 2.19
N LYS A 100 9.03 3.85 2.34
CA LYS A 100 9.75 4.17 3.57
C LYS A 100 8.94 5.18 4.38
N VAL A 101 8.52 4.77 5.56
CA VAL A 101 7.72 5.57 6.49
C VAL A 101 8.61 5.95 7.68
N PRO A 102 9.00 7.22 7.84
CA PRO A 102 9.74 7.61 9.03
C PRO A 102 8.86 7.44 10.27
N ILE A 103 9.41 6.87 11.35
CA ILE A 103 8.69 6.65 12.62
C ILE A 103 9.15 7.66 13.66
N ALA A 104 10.45 7.62 14.03
CA ALA A 104 11.05 8.55 14.99
C ALA A 104 12.58 8.61 14.80
N GLY A 105 13.16 9.81 14.83
CA GLY A 105 14.59 10.02 14.63
C GLY A 105 15.10 9.34 13.36
N ASN A 106 16.10 8.47 13.50
CA ASN A 106 16.70 7.71 12.40
C ASN A 106 15.99 6.36 12.12
N VAL A 107 14.84 6.10 12.76
CA VAL A 107 14.07 4.86 12.60
C VAL A 107 12.98 5.03 11.56
N SER A 108 12.91 4.12 10.61
CA SER A 108 11.88 4.07 9.56
C SER A 108 11.35 2.65 9.39
N LEU A 109 10.09 2.54 9.02
CA LEU A 109 9.46 1.31 8.56
C LEU A 109 9.58 1.25 7.03
N LEU A 110 10.03 0.12 6.50
CA LEU A 110 9.95 -0.19 5.08
C LEU A 110 8.76 -1.12 4.86
N ILE A 111 7.87 -0.77 3.93
CA ILE A 111 6.75 -1.62 3.52
C ILE A 111 6.89 -1.89 2.03
N GLU A 112 6.87 -3.16 1.66
CA GLU A 112 6.89 -3.59 0.26
C GLU A 112 5.47 -3.93 -0.16
N PHE A 113 5.05 -3.37 -1.28
CA PHE A 113 3.74 -3.58 -1.86
C PHE A 113 3.87 -4.27 -3.21
N ASP A 114 2.97 -5.22 -3.42
CA ASP A 114 2.76 -5.88 -4.70
C ASP A 114 1.26 -5.97 -4.94
N THR A 115 0.79 -5.55 -6.11
CA THR A 115 -0.65 -5.63 -6.43
C THR A 115 -1.09 -7.01 -6.88
N GLY A 116 -0.16 -7.89 -7.20
CA GLY A 116 -0.38 -9.08 -8.01
C GLY A 116 -0.64 -8.71 -9.46
N VAL A 117 -0.68 -9.74 -10.32
CA VAL A 117 -1.11 -9.60 -11.71
C VAL A 117 -2.63 -9.50 -11.75
N LEU A 118 -3.13 -8.34 -12.15
CA LEU A 118 -4.55 -8.11 -12.35
C LEU A 118 -4.89 -8.35 -13.82
N ARG A 119 -6.03 -9.03 -14.06
CA ARG A 119 -6.46 -9.50 -15.38
C ARG A 119 -7.85 -9.01 -15.72
N GLY A 120 -8.07 -8.60 -16.97
CA GLY A 120 -9.39 -8.25 -17.49
C GLY A 120 -10.34 -9.43 -17.33
N GLY A 121 -11.44 -9.21 -16.59
CA GLY A 121 -12.48 -10.22 -16.34
C GLY A 121 -12.84 -10.96 -17.62
N SER A 122 -13.02 -12.29 -17.49
CA SER A 122 -13.41 -13.24 -18.54
C SER A 122 -14.43 -12.65 -19.49
#